data_AF-A0A955CPC6-F1
#
_entry.id   AF-A0A955CPC6-F1
#
_cell.length_a   1.000
_cell.length_b   1.000
_cell.length_c   1.000
_cell.angle_alpha   90.00
_cell.angle_beta   90.00
_cell.angle_gamma   90.00
#
_symmetry.space_group_name_H-M   'P 1'
#
loop_
_entity.id
_entity.type
_entity.pdbx_description
1 polymer ?
#
loop_
_entity_poly.entity_id
_entity_poly.type
_entity_poly.pdbx_seq_one_letter_code
_entity_poly.pdbx_strand_id
1 'polypeptide(L)'
;MTTQTKDTHSALSVLERTIVEGIHRHEQDALERLMKRCAGRCRRALRHRASDPDHLEQAIGDTALLAWARPDRIRPDRHGGLEGWYLAVCRVMLLRIESDTAERRRRLPVRADSECLVRCATCDETEANTGTHRARDAVRRAVLELSEMQRAIVEADLASPSLKADTRELAASLGSTPGSIRSLRSLAYSRLGVLLAEWHASIGGAP
;
A
#
# COMPACT_ATOMS: atom_id res chain seq x y z
N MET A 1 -43.20 -5.02 -14.91
CA MET A 1 -41.88 -5.68 -14.77
C MET A 1 -41.10 -4.95 -13.70
N THR A 2 -41.21 -5.39 -12.45
CA THR A 2 -40.62 -4.72 -11.29
C THR A 2 -39.22 -5.27 -11.09
N THR A 3 -38.20 -4.47 -11.39
CA THR A 3 -36.80 -4.80 -11.11
C THR A 3 -36.59 -4.80 -9.61
N GLN A 4 -36.53 -6.01 -9.04
CA GLN A 4 -36.09 -6.25 -7.67
C GLN A 4 -34.58 -5.96 -7.62
N THR A 5 -34.22 -4.71 -7.28
CA THR A 5 -32.85 -4.37 -6.86
C THR A 5 -32.57 -5.14 -5.58
N LYS A 6 -31.78 -6.20 -5.73
CA LYS A 6 -31.31 -7.05 -4.64
C LYS A 6 -30.33 -6.23 -3.79
N ASP A 7 -30.87 -5.52 -2.81
CA ASP A 7 -30.13 -4.88 -1.73
C ASP A 7 -29.37 -5.95 -0.95
N THR A 8 -28.21 -6.32 -1.48
CA THR A 8 -27.25 -7.19 -0.81
C THR A 8 -26.34 -6.29 0.03
N HIS A 9 -26.93 -5.43 0.86
CA HIS A 9 -26.21 -4.83 1.96
C HIS A 9 -25.94 -5.96 2.96
N SER A 10 -24.80 -6.62 2.79
CA SER A 10 -24.35 -7.66 3.70
C SER A 10 -24.13 -7.01 5.07
N ALA A 11 -25.16 -7.08 5.91
CA ALA A 11 -25.04 -6.75 7.31
C ALA A 11 -23.94 -7.64 7.88
N LEU A 12 -22.91 -7.02 8.47
CA LEU A 12 -21.85 -7.76 9.15
C LEU A 12 -22.46 -8.76 10.11
N SER A 13 -21.94 -9.98 10.12
CA SER A 13 -22.35 -10.97 11.10
C SER A 13 -22.05 -10.44 12.51
N VAL A 14 -22.82 -10.90 13.51
CA VAL A 14 -22.60 -10.52 14.92
C VAL A 14 -21.15 -10.77 15.33
N LEU A 15 -20.58 -11.90 14.90
CA LEU A 15 -19.19 -12.26 15.16
C LEU A 15 -18.19 -11.27 14.56
N GLU A 16 -18.40 -10.83 13.31
CA GLU A 16 -17.52 -9.84 12.67
C GLU A 16 -17.57 -8.50 13.39
N ARG A 17 -18.77 -8.05 13.82
CA ARG A 17 -18.90 -6.84 14.63
C ARG A 17 -18.13 -6.96 15.94
N THR A 18 -18.28 -8.07 16.66
CA THR A 18 -17.55 -8.29 17.91
C THR A 18 -16.04 -8.25 17.72
N ILE A 19 -15.52 -8.83 16.63
CA ILE A 19 -14.08 -8.77 16.32
C ILE A 19 -13.65 -7.32 16.06
N VAL A 20 -14.40 -6.59 15.24
CA VAL A 20 -14.08 -5.20 14.90
C VAL A 20 -14.11 -4.30 16.14
N GLU A 21 -15.16 -4.40 16.95
CA GLU A 21 -15.30 -3.64 18.20
C GLU A 21 -14.19 -3.97 19.19
N GLY A 22 -13.84 -5.24 19.35
CA GLY A 22 -12.73 -5.65 20.21
C GLY A 22 -11.38 -5.08 19.75
N ILE A 23 -11.13 -5.02 18.43
CA ILE A 23 -9.92 -4.39 17.89
C ILE A 23 -9.91 -2.87 18.15
N HIS A 24 -11.06 -2.17 18.07
CA HIS A 24 -11.16 -0.75 18.45
C HIS A 24 -10.88 -0.52 19.95
N ARG A 25 -11.17 -1.51 20.79
CA ARG A 25 -10.84 -1.49 22.23
C ARG A 25 -9.44 -2.02 22.54
N HIS A 26 -8.62 -2.32 21.53
CA HIS A 26 -7.30 -2.94 21.70
C HIS A 26 -7.33 -4.23 22.53
N GLU A 27 -8.32 -5.08 22.30
CA GLU A 27 -8.39 -6.41 22.89
C GLU A 27 -7.56 -7.41 22.07
N GLN A 28 -6.51 -7.97 22.66
CA GLN A 28 -5.61 -8.91 21.98
C GLN A 28 -6.35 -10.14 21.42
N ASP A 29 -7.33 -10.66 22.17
CA ASP A 29 -8.17 -11.78 21.74
C ASP A 29 -8.94 -11.49 20.45
N ALA A 30 -9.34 -10.24 20.22
CA ALA A 30 -10.04 -9.84 19.01
C ALA A 30 -9.12 -9.90 17.79
N LEU A 31 -7.87 -9.46 17.94
CA LEU A 31 -6.85 -9.58 16.90
C LEU A 31 -6.52 -11.05 16.60
N GLU A 32 -6.40 -11.89 17.62
CA GLU A 32 -6.17 -13.32 17.45
C GLU A 32 -7.34 -13.98 16.69
N ARG A 33 -8.59 -13.63 17.02
CA ARG A 33 -9.79 -14.11 16.33
C ARG A 33 -9.83 -13.65 14.87
N LEU A 34 -9.44 -12.41 14.58
CA LEU A 34 -9.29 -11.91 13.21
C LEU A 34 -8.29 -12.78 12.43
N MET A 35 -7.10 -13.00 12.99
CA MET A 35 -6.06 -13.79 12.34
C MET A 35 -6.48 -15.24 12.12
N LYS A 36 -7.01 -15.92 13.14
CA LYS A 36 -7.50 -17.31 13.03
C LYS A 36 -8.54 -17.47 11.92
N ARG A 37 -9.42 -16.48 11.76
CA ARG A 37 -10.47 -16.49 10.74
C ARG A 37 -9.95 -16.19 9.33
N CYS A 38 -9.14 -15.14 9.19
CA CYS A 38 -8.82 -14.57 7.88
C CYS A 38 -7.50 -15.10 7.30
N ALA A 39 -6.49 -15.39 8.11
CA ALA A 39 -5.14 -15.71 7.63
C ALA A 39 -5.14 -16.98 6.76
N GLY A 40 -5.81 -18.06 7.18
CA GLY A 40 -5.86 -19.31 6.41
C GLY A 40 -6.51 -19.16 5.03
N ARG A 41 -7.56 -18.34 4.93
CA ARG A 41 -8.20 -18.04 3.64
C ARG A 41 -7.31 -17.17 2.76
N CYS A 42 -6.61 -16.19 3.34
CA CYS A 42 -5.68 -15.34 2.61
C CYS A 42 -4.50 -16.12 2.05
N ARG A 43 -3.90 -17.02 2.86
CA ARG A 43 -2.87 -17.95 2.39
C ARG A 43 -3.35 -18.74 1.19
N ARG A 44 -4.53 -19.37 1.29
CA ARG A 44 -5.09 -20.17 0.20
C ARG A 44 -5.35 -19.33 -1.06
N ALA A 45 -5.90 -18.12 -0.91
CA ALA A 45 -6.27 -17.25 -2.02
C ALA A 45 -5.07 -16.61 -2.73
N LEU A 46 -4.00 -16.31 -2.00
CA LEU A 46 -2.84 -15.58 -2.53
C LEU A 46 -1.61 -16.47 -2.77
N ARG A 47 -1.63 -17.75 -2.42
CA ARG A 47 -0.51 -18.70 -2.61
C ARG A 47 0.06 -18.70 -4.03
N HIS A 48 -0.81 -18.63 -5.04
CA HIS A 48 -0.39 -18.66 -6.45
C HIS A 48 0.08 -17.30 -6.99
N ARG A 49 -0.09 -16.23 -6.20
CA ARG A 49 0.29 -14.87 -6.58
C ARG A 49 1.59 -14.42 -5.94
N ALA A 50 1.89 -14.94 -4.75
CA ALA A 50 3.14 -14.64 -4.08
C ALA A 50 4.29 -15.33 -4.81
N SER A 51 5.26 -14.52 -5.23
CA SER A 51 6.54 -14.99 -5.79
C SER A 51 7.41 -15.70 -4.73
N ASP A 52 7.19 -15.38 -3.46
CA ASP A 52 7.88 -15.92 -2.30
C ASP A 52 6.86 -16.22 -1.18
N PRO A 53 6.80 -17.45 -0.64
CA PRO A 53 5.95 -17.77 0.52
C PRO A 53 6.17 -16.86 1.73
N ASP A 54 7.39 -16.38 1.96
CA ASP A 54 7.72 -15.56 3.13
C ASP A 54 7.12 -14.16 3.00
N HIS A 55 7.07 -13.60 1.80
CA HIS A 55 6.39 -12.33 1.53
C HIS A 55 4.89 -12.41 1.83
N LEU A 56 4.27 -13.57 1.62
CA LEU A 56 2.86 -13.78 1.94
C LEU A 56 2.61 -13.81 3.45
N GLU A 57 3.45 -14.52 4.21
CA GLU A 57 3.35 -14.50 5.68
C GLU A 57 3.61 -13.10 6.25
N GLN A 58 4.60 -12.39 5.70
CA GLN A 58 4.85 -10.99 6.06
C GLN A 58 3.64 -10.10 5.75
N ALA A 59 3.04 -10.22 4.55
CA ALA A 59 1.86 -9.44 4.18
C ALA A 59 0.66 -9.70 5.10
N ILE A 60 0.48 -10.93 5.58
CA ILE A 60 -0.56 -11.30 6.55
C ILE A 60 -0.26 -10.63 7.91
N GLY A 61 0.99 -10.72 8.38
CA GLY A 61 1.45 -10.06 9.60
C GLY A 61 1.24 -8.54 9.56
N ASP A 62 1.69 -7.89 8.48
CA ASP A 62 1.54 -6.44 8.26
C ASP A 62 0.07 -6.02 8.18
N THR A 63 -0.79 -6.87 7.63
CA THR A 63 -2.25 -6.63 7.60
C THR A 63 -2.86 -6.67 9.01
N ALA A 64 -2.46 -7.64 9.83
CA ALA A 64 -2.90 -7.72 11.23
C ALA A 64 -2.38 -6.52 12.04
N LEU A 65 -1.11 -6.16 11.85
CA LEU A 65 -0.51 -4.99 12.50
C LEU A 65 -1.20 -3.69 12.09
N LEU A 66 -1.56 -3.53 10.81
CA LEU A 66 -2.35 -2.39 10.33
C LEU A 66 -3.72 -2.34 11.01
N ALA A 67 -4.42 -3.48 11.11
CA ALA A 67 -5.71 -3.55 11.77
C ALA A 67 -5.61 -3.12 13.24
N TRP A 68 -4.55 -3.53 13.93
CA TRP A 68 -4.28 -3.17 15.32
C TRP A 68 -3.90 -1.70 15.50
N ALA A 69 -3.00 -1.18 14.66
CA ALA A 69 -2.49 0.18 14.76
C ALA A 69 -3.51 1.23 14.30
N ARG A 70 -4.45 0.85 13.43
CA ARG A 70 -5.44 1.75 12.82
C ARG A 70 -6.81 1.07 12.74
N PRO A 71 -7.46 0.79 13.89
CA PRO A 71 -8.76 0.13 13.94
C PRO A 71 -9.81 0.87 13.11
N ASP A 72 -9.75 2.20 13.09
CA ASP A 72 -10.64 3.07 12.32
C ASP A 72 -10.56 2.86 10.80
N ARG A 73 -9.58 2.13 10.27
CA ARG A 73 -9.48 1.82 8.83
C ARG A 73 -10.10 0.48 8.45
N ILE A 74 -10.62 -0.26 9.43
CA ILE A 74 -11.35 -1.49 9.16
C ILE A 74 -12.70 -1.11 8.54
N ARG A 75 -12.92 -1.50 7.28
CA ARG A 75 -14.12 -1.18 6.48
C ARG A 75 -14.73 -2.44 5.86
N PRO A 76 -15.29 -3.36 6.65
CA PRO A 76 -15.78 -4.64 6.15
C PRO A 76 -16.98 -4.50 5.19
N ASP A 77 -17.80 -3.46 5.40
CA ASP A 77 -18.97 -3.09 4.61
C ASP A 77 -18.64 -2.84 3.13
N ARG A 78 -17.48 -2.25 2.85
CA ARG A 78 -17.04 -1.96 1.47
C ARG A 78 -16.49 -3.16 0.71
N HIS A 79 -16.19 -4.25 1.42
CA HIS A 79 -15.50 -5.41 0.85
C HIS A 79 -16.27 -6.72 1.00
N GLY A 80 -17.58 -6.65 1.27
CA GLY A 80 -18.43 -7.83 1.39
C GLY A 80 -18.15 -8.68 2.64
N GLY A 81 -17.63 -8.06 3.71
CA GLY A 81 -17.34 -8.72 4.98
C GLY A 81 -15.91 -8.48 5.46
N LEU A 82 -15.62 -8.96 6.68
CA LEU A 82 -14.31 -8.75 7.32
C LEU A 82 -13.19 -9.48 6.59
N GLU A 83 -13.49 -10.67 6.08
CA GLU A 83 -12.55 -11.45 5.29
C GLU A 83 -12.22 -10.81 3.95
N GLY A 84 -13.22 -10.23 3.28
CA GLY A 84 -13.01 -9.52 2.02
C GLY A 84 -12.14 -8.30 2.21
N TRP A 85 -12.36 -7.53 3.30
CA TRP A 85 -11.49 -6.42 3.66
C TRP A 85 -10.06 -6.89 3.95
N TYR A 86 -9.90 -7.93 4.77
CA TYR A 86 -8.58 -8.44 5.14
C TYR A 86 -7.81 -8.95 3.93
N LEU A 87 -8.47 -9.70 3.03
CA LEU A 87 -7.87 -10.19 1.78
C LEU A 87 -7.46 -9.03 0.86
N ALA A 88 -8.30 -8.00 0.74
CA ALA A 88 -8.00 -6.84 -0.09
C ALA A 88 -6.75 -6.09 0.41
N VAL A 89 -6.66 -5.85 1.71
CA VAL A 89 -5.49 -5.21 2.34
C VAL A 89 -4.25 -6.08 2.20
N CYS A 90 -4.36 -7.38 2.51
CA CYS A 90 -3.24 -8.32 2.40
C CYS A 90 -2.67 -8.38 0.98
N ARG A 91 -3.53 -8.35 -0.05
CA ARG A 91 -3.09 -8.27 -1.44
C ARG A 91 -2.30 -6.99 -1.72
N VAL A 92 -2.72 -5.84 -1.20
CA VAL A 92 -2.01 -4.57 -1.38
C VAL A 92 -0.64 -4.62 -0.68
N MET A 93 -0.58 -5.18 0.53
CA MET A 93 0.68 -5.36 1.26
C MET A 93 1.64 -6.29 0.52
N LEU A 94 1.16 -7.41 0.00
CA LEU A 94 1.96 -8.35 -0.78
C LEU A 94 2.60 -7.67 -1.99
N LEU A 95 1.80 -6.95 -2.79
CA LEU A 95 2.31 -6.23 -3.96
C LEU A 95 3.37 -5.18 -3.60
N ARG A 96 3.20 -4.51 -2.46
CA ARG A 96 4.18 -3.55 -1.95
C ARG A 96 5.50 -4.24 -1.60
N ILE A 97 5.45 -5.32 -0.81
CA ILE A 97 6.64 -6.07 -0.40
C ILE A 97 7.40 -6.60 -1.62
N GLU A 98 6.69 -7.14 -2.60
CA GLU A 98 7.29 -7.63 -3.84
C GLU A 98 7.91 -6.50 -4.67
N SER A 99 7.25 -5.34 -4.75
CA SER A 99 7.78 -4.17 -5.46
C SER A 99 9.05 -3.63 -4.78
N ASP A 100 9.03 -3.50 -3.46
CA ASP A 100 10.19 -3.05 -2.67
C ASP A 100 11.37 -4.02 -2.82
N THR A 101 11.09 -5.32 -2.86
CA THR A 101 12.12 -6.35 -3.05
C THR A 101 12.68 -6.35 -4.47
N ALA A 102 11.82 -6.20 -5.48
CA ALA A 102 12.24 -6.10 -6.88
C ALA A 102 13.11 -4.86 -7.11
N GLU A 103 12.75 -3.72 -6.51
CA GLU A 103 13.54 -2.49 -6.58
C GLU A 103 14.88 -2.63 -5.88
N ARG A 104 14.93 -3.27 -4.69
CA ARG A 104 16.19 -3.59 -4.02
C ARG A 104 17.09 -4.49 -4.87
N ARG A 105 16.52 -5.51 -5.52
CA ARG A 105 17.26 -6.39 -6.44
C ARG A 105 17.81 -5.63 -7.65
N ARG A 106 17.09 -4.64 -8.19
CA ARG A 106 17.56 -3.79 -9.30
C ARG A 106 18.68 -2.83 -8.91
N ARG A 107 18.74 -2.42 -7.65
CA ARG A 107 19.75 -1.48 -7.13
C ARG A 107 21.05 -2.15 -6.67
N LEU A 108 21.06 -3.47 -6.52
CA LEU A 108 22.27 -4.22 -6.19
C LEU A 108 23.06 -4.48 -7.50
N PRO A 109 24.31 -3.99 -7.63
CA PRO A 109 25.15 -4.35 -8.76
C PRO A 109 25.39 -5.87 -8.76
N VAL A 110 25.17 -6.49 -9.91
CA VAL A 110 25.36 -7.92 -10.15
C VAL A 110 26.86 -8.23 -10.07
N ARG A 111 27.36 -8.43 -8.85
CA ARG A 111 28.59 -9.16 -8.48
C ARG A 111 28.77 -9.11 -6.97
N ALA A 112 28.18 -10.07 -6.29
CA ALA A 112 28.71 -10.52 -5.01
C ALA A 112 28.40 -12.00 -4.93
N ASP A 113 29.46 -12.79 -5.02
CA ASP A 113 29.44 -14.23 -4.87
C ASP A 113 28.76 -14.64 -3.56
N SER A 114 28.20 -15.84 -3.65
CA SER A 114 27.52 -16.61 -2.62
C SER A 114 28.38 -16.80 -1.37
N GLU A 115 28.39 -15.85 -0.41
CA GLU A 115 28.77 -16.08 1.00
C GLU A 115 28.68 -14.78 1.82
N CYS A 116 27.47 -14.39 2.28
CA CYS A 116 27.35 -13.53 3.47
C CYS A 116 25.90 -13.49 3.99
N LEU A 117 25.48 -14.57 4.65
CA LEU A 117 24.36 -14.51 5.57
C LEU A 117 24.90 -14.18 6.97
N VAL A 118 24.14 -13.36 7.70
CA VAL A 118 24.34 -12.89 9.08
C VAL A 118 25.16 -11.61 9.23
N ARG A 119 24.44 -10.47 9.25
CA ARG A 119 24.74 -9.36 10.16
C ARG A 119 23.51 -8.45 10.31
N CYS A 120 22.73 -8.70 11.37
CA CYS A 120 22.00 -7.62 12.04
C CYS A 120 23.03 -6.79 12.81
N ALA A 121 23.29 -5.57 12.36
CA ALA A 121 23.81 -4.48 13.18
C ALA A 121 23.54 -3.17 12.43
N THR A 122 22.91 -2.24 13.14
CA THR A 122 22.94 -0.79 12.94
C THR A 122 24.15 -0.33 12.11
N CYS A 123 23.91 0.24 10.94
CA CYS A 123 24.93 0.96 10.19
C CYS A 123 24.50 2.41 10.06
N ASP A 124 25.37 3.25 10.60
CA ASP A 124 25.33 4.69 10.68
C ASP A 124 25.08 5.39 9.34
N GLU A 125 24.34 6.49 9.50
CA GLU A 125 24.12 7.58 8.58
C GLU A 125 25.46 8.24 8.22
N THR A 126 25.89 8.19 6.95
CA THR A 126 26.60 9.35 6.34
C THR A 126 26.73 9.20 4.83
N GLU A 127 27.10 8.04 4.28
CA GLU A 127 27.26 7.90 2.82
C GLU A 127 25.96 7.54 2.07
N ALA A 128 25.05 6.80 2.72
CA ALA A 128 23.70 6.55 2.19
C ALA A 128 22.83 7.82 2.16
N ASN A 129 23.21 8.88 2.88
CA ASN A 129 22.40 10.08 3.00
C ASN A 129 22.45 10.95 1.72
N THR A 130 23.61 11.04 1.06
CA THR A 130 23.82 11.92 -0.11
C THR A 130 23.05 11.46 -1.35
N GLY A 131 23.01 10.15 -1.61
CA GLY A 131 22.18 9.56 -2.68
C GLY A 131 20.68 9.70 -2.40
N THR A 132 20.29 9.60 -1.11
CA THR A 132 18.91 9.75 -0.66
C THR A 132 18.45 11.21 -0.75
N HIS A 133 19.32 12.19 -0.47
CA HIS A 133 19.02 13.62 -0.62
C HIS A 133 18.81 14.01 -2.09
N ARG A 134 19.69 13.58 -3.00
CA ARG A 134 19.52 13.84 -4.44
C ARG A 134 18.22 13.26 -4.99
N ALA A 135 17.88 12.02 -4.59
CA ALA A 135 16.63 11.39 -4.98
C ALA A 135 15.40 12.11 -4.40
N ARG A 136 15.46 12.56 -3.13
CA ARG A 136 14.38 13.36 -2.51
C ARG A 136 14.18 14.69 -3.23
N ASP A 137 15.26 15.39 -3.59
CA ASP A 137 15.18 16.65 -4.32
C ASP A 137 14.66 16.48 -5.75
N ALA A 138 14.95 15.35 -6.39
CA ALA A 138 14.40 14.99 -7.69
C ALA A 138 12.90 14.77 -7.63
N VAL A 139 12.43 13.98 -6.65
CA VAL A 139 11.01 13.73 -6.42
C VAL A 139 10.29 15.04 -6.11
N ARG A 140 10.87 15.89 -5.25
CA ARG A 140 10.29 17.20 -4.93
C ARG A 140 10.15 18.08 -6.18
N ARG A 141 11.18 18.15 -7.03
CA ARG A 141 11.12 18.90 -8.29
C ARG A 141 10.07 18.34 -9.25
N ALA A 142 10.05 17.03 -9.43
CA ALA A 142 9.06 16.38 -10.30
C ALA A 142 7.61 16.62 -9.84
N VAL A 143 7.36 16.64 -8.53
CA VAL A 143 6.05 16.98 -7.95
C VAL A 143 5.69 18.46 -8.17
N LEU A 144 6.66 19.37 -8.15
CA LEU A 144 6.44 20.79 -8.45
C LEU A 144 6.12 21.04 -9.93
N GLU A 145 6.55 20.17 -10.85
CA GLU A 145 6.22 20.29 -12.27
C GLU A 145 4.81 19.78 -12.63
N LEU A 146 4.13 19.10 -11.69
CA LEU A 146 2.73 18.73 -11.87
C LEU A 146 1.81 19.96 -11.82
N SER A 147 0.66 19.85 -12.48
CA SER A 147 -0.41 20.84 -12.29
C SER A 147 -0.90 20.84 -10.85
N GLU A 148 -1.45 21.96 -10.39
CA GLU A 148 -1.91 22.12 -9.00
C GLU A 148 -2.85 20.99 -8.55
N MET A 149 -3.79 20.61 -9.41
CA MET A 149 -4.74 19.54 -9.15
C MET A 149 -4.07 18.16 -9.07
N GLN A 150 -3.08 17.89 -9.93
CA GLN A 150 -2.31 16.64 -9.91
C GLN A 150 -1.42 16.55 -8.67
N ARG A 151 -0.79 17.67 -8.30
CA ARG A 151 0.06 17.77 -7.12
C ARG A 151 -0.74 17.48 -5.84
N ALA A 152 -1.90 18.12 -5.68
CA ALA A 152 -2.77 17.88 -4.53
C ALA A 152 -3.19 16.41 -4.38
N ILE A 153 -3.45 15.72 -5.50
CA ILE A 153 -3.76 14.28 -5.49
C ILE A 153 -2.56 13.45 -5.02
N VAL A 154 -1.36 13.76 -5.53
CA VAL A 154 -0.13 13.05 -5.16
C VAL A 154 0.22 13.30 -3.70
N GLU A 155 0.12 14.54 -3.23
CA GLU A 155 0.35 14.89 -1.82
C GLU A 155 -0.63 14.17 -0.89
N ALA A 156 -1.92 14.10 -1.26
CA ALA A 156 -2.92 13.36 -0.49
C ALA A 156 -2.63 11.85 -0.44
N ASP A 157 -2.16 11.27 -1.55
CA ASP A 157 -1.75 9.86 -1.59
C ASP A 157 -0.48 9.60 -0.76
N LEU A 158 0.46 10.56 -0.73
CA LEU A 158 1.72 10.45 0.03
C LEU A 158 1.55 10.72 1.54
N ALA A 159 0.56 11.52 1.95
CA ALA A 159 0.26 11.79 3.35
C ALA A 159 -0.09 10.51 4.14
N SER A 160 -0.51 9.45 3.46
CA SER A 160 -0.75 8.13 4.04
C SER A 160 0.13 7.06 3.37
N PRO A 161 1.35 6.79 3.87
CA PRO A 161 2.32 5.89 3.23
C PRO A 161 1.89 4.41 3.15
N SER A 162 0.70 4.08 3.65
CA SER A 162 0.13 2.73 3.67
C SER A 162 -1.09 2.55 2.78
N LEU A 163 -1.74 3.62 2.29
CA LEU A 163 -2.91 3.56 1.39
C LEU A 163 -3.10 4.89 0.64
N LYS A 164 -3.50 4.79 -0.64
CA LYS A 164 -3.96 5.94 -1.44
C LYS A 164 -5.16 6.62 -0.78
N ALA A 165 -5.29 7.92 -0.97
CA ALA A 165 -6.42 8.69 -0.47
C ALA A 165 -7.75 8.19 -1.06
N ASP A 166 -8.82 8.21 -0.27
CA ASP A 166 -10.14 7.81 -0.73
C ASP A 166 -10.56 8.72 -1.89
N THR A 167 -10.96 8.10 -3.00
CA THR A 167 -11.22 8.85 -4.25
C THR A 167 -12.46 9.73 -4.16
N ARG A 168 -13.45 9.35 -3.34
CA ARG A 168 -14.68 10.14 -3.17
C ARG A 168 -14.44 11.30 -2.23
N GLU A 169 -13.70 11.08 -1.15
CA GLU A 169 -13.31 12.14 -0.22
C GLU A 169 -12.45 13.19 -0.92
N LEU A 170 -11.46 12.74 -1.71
CA LEU A 170 -10.59 13.62 -2.48
C LEU A 170 -11.34 14.38 -3.58
N ALA A 171 -12.36 13.75 -4.19
CA ALA A 171 -13.22 14.42 -5.16
C ALA A 171 -14.04 15.54 -4.49
N ALA A 172 -14.59 15.28 -3.29
CA ALA A 172 -15.32 16.28 -2.53
C ALA A 172 -14.43 17.45 -2.09
N SER A 173 -13.20 17.17 -1.61
CA SER A 173 -12.27 18.21 -1.16
C SER A 173 -11.74 19.09 -2.30
N LEU A 174 -11.54 18.50 -3.48
CA LEU A 174 -11.01 19.20 -4.66
C LEU A 174 -12.08 19.74 -5.60
N GLY A 175 -13.37 19.65 -5.22
CA GLY A 175 -14.48 20.13 -6.04
C GLY A 175 -14.59 19.45 -7.41
N SER A 176 -14.27 18.14 -7.48
CA SER A 176 -14.24 17.37 -8.72
C SER A 176 -15.11 16.11 -8.64
N THR A 177 -15.20 15.35 -9.73
CA THR A 177 -15.91 14.07 -9.74
C THR A 177 -14.97 12.91 -9.43
N PRO A 178 -15.44 11.80 -8.82
CA PRO A 178 -14.61 10.62 -8.60
C PRO A 178 -14.00 10.03 -9.88
N GLY A 179 -14.70 10.16 -11.02
CA GLY A 179 -14.18 9.76 -12.33
C GLY A 179 -12.99 10.62 -12.75
N SER A 180 -13.14 11.94 -12.65
CA SER A 180 -12.07 12.91 -12.94
C SER A 180 -10.84 12.68 -12.06
N ILE A 181 -11.03 12.44 -10.75
CA ILE A 181 -9.92 12.15 -9.83
C ILE A 181 -9.15 10.90 -10.24
N ARG A 182 -9.82 9.81 -10.68
CA ARG A 182 -9.10 8.60 -11.16
C ARG A 182 -8.26 8.90 -12.40
N SER A 183 -8.83 9.61 -13.36
CA SER A 183 -8.12 9.98 -14.60
C SER A 183 -6.94 10.90 -14.30
N LEU A 184 -7.15 11.94 -13.49
CA LEU A 184 -6.09 12.87 -13.08
C LEU A 184 -5.01 12.19 -12.25
N ARG A 185 -5.38 11.29 -11.34
CA ARG A 185 -4.43 10.48 -10.58
C ARG A 185 -3.56 9.63 -11.50
N SER A 186 -4.16 8.95 -12.48
CA SER A 186 -3.41 8.16 -13.46
C SER A 186 -2.45 9.04 -14.26
N LEU A 187 -2.92 10.21 -14.73
CA LEU A 187 -2.09 11.17 -15.46
C LEU A 187 -0.94 11.70 -14.60
N ALA A 188 -1.19 12.00 -13.33
CA ALA A 188 -0.18 12.48 -12.39
C ALA A 188 0.94 11.47 -12.19
N TYR A 189 0.61 10.19 -11.94
CA TYR A 189 1.62 9.14 -11.78
C TYR A 189 2.37 8.83 -13.08
N SER A 190 1.69 8.82 -14.23
CA SER A 190 2.37 8.68 -15.52
C SER A 190 3.34 9.82 -15.77
N ARG A 191 2.95 11.08 -15.49
CA ARG A 191 3.82 12.25 -15.65
C ARG A 191 5.01 12.22 -14.70
N LEU A 192 4.79 11.87 -13.42
CA LEU A 192 5.87 11.66 -12.45
C LEU A 192 6.87 10.60 -12.91
N GLY A 193 6.37 9.49 -13.47
CA GLY A 193 7.23 8.43 -14.01
C GLY A 193 8.15 8.94 -15.13
N VAL A 194 7.62 9.77 -16.05
CA VAL A 194 8.41 10.39 -17.12
C VAL A 194 9.47 11.33 -16.55
N LEU A 195 9.08 12.24 -15.66
CA LEU A 195 9.99 13.23 -15.06
C LEU A 195 11.12 12.58 -14.25
N LEU A 196 10.82 11.51 -13.51
CA LEU A 196 11.83 10.76 -12.77
C LEU A 196 12.74 9.96 -13.70
N ALA A 197 12.22 9.41 -14.80
CA ALA A 197 13.03 8.71 -15.80
C ALA A 197 13.99 9.67 -16.52
N GLU A 198 13.54 10.87 -16.90
CA GLU A 198 14.38 11.94 -17.48
C GLU A 198 15.49 12.37 -16.52
N TRP A 199 15.16 12.55 -15.24
CA TRP A 199 16.16 12.85 -14.21
C TRP A 199 17.18 11.71 -14.05
N HIS A 200 16.73 10.45 -14.02
CA HIS A 200 17.63 9.28 -13.96
C HIS A 200 18.57 9.23 -15.18
N ALA A 201 18.06 9.51 -16.38
CA ALA A 201 18.87 9.59 -17.60
C ALA A 201 19.89 10.73 -17.56
N SER A 202 19.53 11.89 -16.97
CA SER A 202 20.44 13.03 -16.82
C SER A 202 21.62 12.78 -15.86
N ILE A 203 21.48 11.84 -14.92
CA ILE A 203 22.52 11.49 -13.94
C ILE A 203 23.35 10.29 -14.40
N GLY A 204 22.75 9.35 -15.13
CA GLY A 204 23.45 8.19 -15.69
C GLY A 204 24.28 8.49 -16.95
N GLY A 205 24.23 9.72 -17.46
CA GLY A 205 24.92 10.15 -18.69
C GLY A 205 26.19 10.99 -18.49
N ALA A 206 26.76 11.05 -17.28
CA ALA A 206 28.07 11.67 -17.06
C ALA A 206 29.18 10.62 -17.28
N PRO A 207 30.08 10.79 -18.27
CA PRO A 207 31.28 9.95 -18.39
C PRO A 207 32.23 10.12 -17.20
#